data_AF-A0A326UFB5-F1
#
_entry.id   AF-A0A326UFB5-F1
#
_cell.length_a   1.000
_cell.length_b   1.000
_cell.length_c   1.000
_cell.angle_alpha   90.00
_cell.angle_beta   90.00
_cell.angle_gamma   90.00
#
_symmetry.space_group_name_H-M   'P 1'
#
loop_
_entity.id
_entity.type
_entity.pdbx_description
1 polymer ?
#
loop_
_entity_poly.entity_id
_entity_poly.type
_entity_poly.pdbx_seq_one_letter_code
_entity_poly.pdbx_strand_id
1 'polypeptide(L)'
;MISAPHVLAAAKSGQHPLTWHVVRADKGHFIREAIGSGFFLLLVLGFLVWFNLQDEFVVVLRILAFLEAISDQTWKIIDNVVLIFIACCIIYALYRAIRNLAALEQHCVVIMPEGVVIDLAEKEPIVLDFAAIPPQGLQVIQDQNANVKLRVIDAYSGQERQYELDQRFGKPGPLFEQILQRHQMFHQANQVPGNQPLYPGGVQA
;
A
#
# COMPACT_ATOMS: atom_id res chain seq x y z
N MET A 1 -5.54 -8.51 22.53
CA MET A 1 -5.75 -7.34 21.65
C MET A 1 -4.39 -6.72 21.36
N ILE A 2 -4.00 -6.72 20.09
CA ILE A 2 -2.68 -6.26 19.65
C ILE A 2 -2.60 -4.72 19.70
N SER A 3 -1.59 -4.18 20.37
CA SER A 3 -1.34 -2.72 20.41
C SER A 3 -0.40 -2.32 19.26
N ALA A 4 -0.96 -1.81 18.16
CA ALA A 4 -0.17 -1.37 17.00
C ALA A 4 0.95 -0.37 17.35
N PRO A 5 0.73 0.67 18.18
CA PRO A 5 1.80 1.62 18.51
C PRO A 5 3.01 0.96 19.19
N HIS A 6 2.78 0.03 20.12
CA HIS A 6 3.85 -0.68 20.82
C HIS A 6 4.59 -1.64 19.90
N VAL A 7 3.86 -2.41 19.08
CA VAL A 7 4.45 -3.35 18.11
C VAL A 7 5.33 -2.60 17.11
N LEU A 8 4.81 -1.50 16.55
CA LEU A 8 5.54 -0.70 15.59
C LEU A 8 6.75 0.00 16.23
N ALA A 9 6.64 0.49 17.47
CA ALA A 9 7.78 1.07 18.17
C ALA A 9 8.90 0.03 18.39
N ALA A 10 8.55 -1.19 18.84
CA ALA A 10 9.52 -2.27 19.04
C ALA A 10 10.16 -2.76 17.72
N ALA A 11 9.37 -2.85 16.64
CA ALA A 11 9.86 -3.21 15.32
C ALA A 11 10.80 -2.15 14.73
N LYS A 12 10.51 -0.86 14.96
CA LYS A 12 11.33 0.27 14.51
C LYS A 12 12.64 0.38 15.31
N SER A 13 12.59 0.15 16.63
CA SER A 13 13.78 0.16 17.49
C SER A 13 14.67 -1.08 17.34
N GLY A 14 14.19 -2.13 16.67
CA GLY A 14 14.87 -3.42 16.55
C GLY A 14 14.83 -4.26 17.83
N GLN A 15 14.09 -3.81 18.86
CA GLN A 15 13.94 -4.49 20.15
C GLN A 15 12.70 -5.39 20.18
N HIS A 16 12.49 -6.15 19.10
CA HIS A 16 11.37 -7.09 19.00
C HIS A 16 11.78 -8.53 19.38
N PRO A 17 10.82 -9.36 19.84
CA PRO A 17 11.04 -10.79 20.03
C PRO A 17 11.53 -11.50 18.77
N LEU A 18 12.37 -12.54 18.93
CA LEU A 18 12.87 -13.37 17.81
C LEU A 18 11.76 -14.13 17.07
N THR A 19 10.57 -14.26 17.68
CA THR A 19 9.40 -14.88 17.06
C THR A 19 8.72 -13.97 16.05
N TRP A 20 9.04 -12.68 16.04
CA TRP A 20 8.48 -11.71 15.10
C TRP A 20 9.26 -11.70 13.80
N HIS A 21 8.54 -11.63 12.67
CA HIS A 21 9.13 -11.42 11.37
C HIS A 21 8.78 -10.01 10.89
N VAL A 22 9.80 -9.15 10.76
CA VAL A 22 9.63 -7.78 10.29
C VAL A 22 10.12 -7.63 8.88
N VAL A 23 9.20 -7.20 8.01
CA VAL A 23 9.45 -6.94 6.61
C VAL A 23 9.40 -5.44 6.41
N ARG A 24 10.53 -4.85 6.05
CA ARG A 24 10.64 -3.41 5.76
C ARG A 24 10.44 -3.17 4.27
N ALA A 25 9.96 -1.98 3.92
CA ALA A 25 9.82 -1.63 2.53
C ALA A 25 11.19 -1.53 1.82
N ASP A 26 11.24 -1.95 0.56
CA ASP A 26 12.41 -1.89 -0.30
C ASP A 26 12.67 -0.44 -0.72
N LYS A 27 13.86 0.06 -0.37
CA LYS A 27 14.34 1.38 -0.80
C LYS A 27 14.35 1.50 -2.34
N GLY A 28 14.67 0.41 -3.04
CA GLY A 28 14.74 0.37 -4.49
C GLY A 28 13.40 0.64 -5.18
N HIS A 29 12.28 0.34 -4.53
CA HIS A 29 10.95 0.69 -5.01
C HIS A 29 10.76 2.22 -5.08
N PHE A 30 10.97 2.92 -3.96
CA PHE A 30 10.79 4.37 -3.89
C PHE A 30 11.80 5.15 -4.73
N ILE A 31 13.04 4.67 -4.84
CA ILE A 31 14.04 5.28 -5.73
C ILE A 31 13.57 5.20 -7.19
N ARG A 32 13.08 4.03 -7.64
CA ARG A 32 12.57 3.87 -9.00
C ARG A 32 11.35 4.75 -9.26
N GLU A 33 10.44 4.85 -8.30
CA GLU A 33 9.26 5.72 -8.40
C GLU A 33 9.67 7.20 -8.50
N ALA A 34 10.62 7.65 -7.68
CA ALA A 34 11.13 9.03 -7.72
C ALA A 34 11.87 9.34 -9.04
N ILE A 35 12.76 8.47 -9.49
CA ILE A 35 13.48 8.63 -10.75
C ILE A 35 12.51 8.61 -11.94
N GLY A 36 11.57 7.66 -11.95
CA GLY A 36 10.55 7.55 -12.99
C GLY A 36 9.69 8.81 -13.06
N SER A 37 9.17 9.27 -11.92
CA SER A 37 8.37 10.49 -11.84
C SER A 37 9.17 11.73 -12.26
N GLY A 38 10.43 11.84 -11.87
CA GLY A 38 11.32 12.94 -12.28
C GLY A 38 11.58 12.93 -13.79
N PHE A 39 11.82 11.76 -14.38
CA PHE A 39 11.99 11.61 -15.83
C PHE A 39 10.71 11.99 -16.59
N PHE A 40 9.54 11.51 -16.15
CA PHE A 40 8.26 11.89 -16.73
C PHE A 40 7.98 13.38 -16.63
N LEU A 41 8.35 14.02 -15.51
CA LEU A 41 8.22 15.47 -15.36
C LEU A 41 9.07 16.21 -16.40
N LEU A 42 10.32 15.80 -16.60
CA LEU A 42 11.19 16.40 -17.62
C LEU A 42 10.62 16.23 -19.04
N LEU A 43 10.05 15.06 -19.36
CA LEU A 43 9.38 14.83 -20.63
C LEU A 43 8.16 15.74 -20.82
N VAL A 44 7.31 15.88 -19.80
CA VAL A 44 6.14 16.75 -19.88
C VAL A 44 6.53 18.21 -19.99
N LEU A 45 7.54 18.67 -19.27
CA LEU A 45 8.04 20.05 -19.38
C LEU A 45 8.66 20.31 -20.76
N GLY A 46 9.47 19.37 -21.27
CA GLY A 46 10.02 19.45 -22.62
C GLY A 46 8.92 19.49 -23.69
N PHE A 47 7.90 18.64 -23.54
CA PHE A 47 6.72 18.65 -24.40
C PHE A 47 5.96 19.96 -24.30
N LEU A 48 5.76 20.53 -23.11
CA LEU A 48 5.05 21.79 -22.91
C LEU A 48 5.79 22.97 -23.57
N VAL A 49 7.13 23.02 -23.45
CA VAL A 49 7.95 24.02 -24.14
C VAL A 49 7.83 23.86 -25.65
N TRP A 50 8.04 22.64 -26.17
CA TRP A 50 7.94 22.36 -27.60
C TRP A 50 6.54 22.67 -28.16
N PHE A 51 5.49 22.28 -27.43
CA PHE A 51 4.09 22.53 -27.77
C PHE A 51 3.79 24.02 -27.88
N ASN A 52 4.29 24.84 -26.94
CA ASN A 52 4.07 26.28 -26.98
C ASN A 52 4.87 26.97 -28.10
N LEU A 53 5.96 26.38 -28.59
CA LEU A 53 6.70 26.85 -29.77
C LEU A 53 6.02 26.51 -31.10
N GLN A 54 5.02 25.62 -31.11
CA GLN A 54 4.25 25.27 -32.31
C GLN A 54 2.89 25.99 -32.26
N ASP A 55 2.67 26.97 -33.13
CA ASP A 55 1.43 27.75 -33.13
C ASP A 55 0.23 27.03 -33.73
N GLU A 56 0.47 25.99 -34.54
CA GLU A 56 -0.58 25.26 -35.27
C GLU A 56 -0.96 23.91 -34.63
N PHE A 57 -0.30 23.51 -33.54
CA PHE A 57 -0.48 22.18 -32.96
C PHE A 57 -1.51 22.20 -31.81
N VAL A 58 -2.54 21.34 -31.93
CA VAL A 58 -3.63 21.14 -30.94
C VAL A 58 -3.78 19.63 -30.71
N VAL A 59 -3.77 19.20 -29.44
CA VAL A 59 -3.59 17.78 -29.05
C VAL A 59 -4.88 17.16 -28.51
N VAL A 60 -5.55 17.79 -27.55
CA VAL A 60 -6.42 17.01 -26.63
C VAL A 60 -7.83 16.77 -27.20
N LEU A 61 -8.32 17.55 -28.18
CA LEU A 61 -9.74 17.47 -28.55
C LEU A 61 -10.13 17.48 -30.03
N ARG A 62 -9.21 17.38 -31.01
CA ARG A 62 -9.64 17.03 -32.39
C ARG A 62 -10.24 15.62 -32.50
N ILE A 63 -10.05 14.76 -31.49
CA ILE A 63 -10.68 13.43 -31.41
C ILE A 63 -12.17 13.54 -30.99
N LEU A 64 -12.55 14.58 -30.26
CA LEU A 64 -13.92 14.88 -29.84
C LEU A 64 -14.47 16.01 -30.73
N ALA A 65 -14.69 15.69 -32.01
CA ALA A 65 -15.14 16.60 -33.08
C ALA A 65 -16.54 17.23 -32.89
N PHE A 66 -17.05 17.34 -31.66
CA PHE A 66 -18.41 17.77 -31.34
C PHE A 66 -18.54 19.29 -31.09
N LEU A 67 -17.43 20.03 -31.04
CA LEU A 67 -17.39 21.47 -30.71
C LEU A 67 -16.76 22.28 -31.86
N GLU A 68 -17.39 22.29 -33.02
CA GLU A 68 -16.91 23.03 -34.22
C GLU A 68 -16.89 24.57 -34.06
N ALA A 69 -17.50 25.11 -32.99
CA ALA A 69 -17.61 26.56 -32.76
C ALA A 69 -16.47 27.18 -31.95
N ILE A 70 -15.47 26.39 -31.53
CA ILE A 70 -14.38 26.87 -30.66
C ILE A 70 -13.14 27.20 -31.50
N SER A 71 -12.54 28.38 -31.27
CA SER A 71 -11.33 28.82 -31.98
C SER A 71 -10.11 27.99 -31.60
N ASP A 72 -9.16 27.83 -32.53
CA ASP A 72 -7.90 27.09 -32.29
C ASP A 72 -7.10 27.65 -31.11
N GLN A 73 -7.15 28.97 -30.89
CA GLN A 73 -6.53 29.61 -29.73
C GLN A 73 -7.15 29.17 -28.41
N THR A 74 -8.47 28.98 -28.37
CA THR A 74 -9.18 28.49 -27.17
C THR A 74 -8.80 27.03 -26.90
N TRP A 75 -8.66 26.21 -27.95
CA TRP A 75 -8.18 24.84 -27.81
C TRP A 75 -6.75 24.77 -27.27
N LYS A 76 -5.84 25.63 -27.75
CA LYS A 76 -4.46 25.71 -27.24
C LYS A 76 -4.41 26.09 -25.76
N ILE A 77 -5.31 26.95 -25.29
CA ILE A 77 -5.44 27.29 -23.84
C ILE A 77 -5.89 26.05 -23.05
N ILE A 78 -6.90 25.33 -23.53
CA ILE A 78 -7.41 24.12 -22.87
C ILE A 78 -6.32 23.06 -22.78
N ASP A 79 -5.60 22.79 -23.87
CA ASP A 79 -4.48 21.85 -23.91
C ASP A 79 -3.40 22.22 -22.88
N ASN A 80 -3.03 23.50 -22.80
CA ASN A 80 -2.07 23.99 -21.81
C ASN A 80 -2.57 23.77 -20.36
N VAL A 81 -3.85 24.03 -20.08
CA VAL A 81 -4.44 23.76 -18.75
C VAL A 81 -4.37 22.28 -18.40
N VAL A 82 -4.70 21.40 -19.35
CA VAL A 82 -4.60 19.94 -19.17
C VAL A 82 -3.15 19.51 -18.93
N LEU A 83 -2.20 20.02 -19.71
CA LEU A 83 -0.78 19.70 -19.55
C LEU A 83 -0.22 20.20 -18.20
N ILE A 84 -0.61 21.39 -17.76
CA ILE A 84 -0.26 21.91 -16.44
C ILE A 84 -0.85 21.02 -15.34
N PHE A 85 -2.10 20.59 -15.48
CA PHE A 85 -2.72 19.68 -14.52
C PHE A 85 -1.97 18.34 -14.43
N ILE A 86 -1.61 17.75 -15.58
CA ILE A 86 -0.77 16.54 -15.63
C ILE A 86 0.57 16.77 -14.96
N ALA A 87 1.26 17.89 -15.24
CA ALA A 87 2.52 18.24 -14.60
C ALA A 87 2.37 18.35 -13.07
N CYS A 88 1.31 18.99 -12.58
CA CYS A 88 1.01 19.05 -11.14
C CYS A 88 0.80 17.66 -10.52
N CYS A 89 0.09 16.75 -11.19
CA CYS A 89 -0.07 15.38 -10.74
C CYS A 89 1.27 14.63 -10.66
N ILE A 90 2.16 14.81 -11.63
CA ILE A 90 3.49 14.20 -11.64
C ILE A 90 4.37 14.79 -10.53
N ILE A 91 4.32 16.11 -10.32
CA ILE A 91 5.03 16.77 -9.21
C ILE A 91 4.55 16.21 -7.87
N TYR A 92 3.24 16.04 -7.69
CA TYR A 92 2.68 15.43 -6.49
C TYR A 92 3.16 13.99 -6.29
N ALA A 93 3.18 13.18 -7.35
CA ALA A 93 3.71 11.81 -7.30
C ALA A 93 5.21 11.79 -6.92
N LEU A 94 6.02 12.68 -7.51
CA LEU A 94 7.44 12.83 -7.18
C LEU A 94 7.64 13.25 -5.72
N TYR A 95 6.89 14.26 -5.26
CA TYR A 95 6.93 14.70 -3.87
C TYR A 95 6.58 13.56 -2.90
N ARG A 96 5.53 12.79 -3.21
CA ARG A 96 5.12 11.62 -2.43
C ARG A 96 6.22 10.56 -2.39
N ALA A 97 6.82 10.23 -3.53
CA ALA A 97 7.90 9.25 -3.61
C ALA A 97 9.12 9.67 -2.76
N ILE A 98 9.51 10.96 -2.81
CA ILE A 98 10.61 11.51 -2.00
C ILE A 98 10.26 11.47 -0.50
N ARG A 99 9.04 11.87 -0.14
CA ARG A 99 8.57 11.85 1.25
C ARG A 99 8.56 10.42 1.82
N ASN A 100 8.06 9.45 1.06
CA ASN A 100 8.04 8.05 1.46
C ASN A 100 9.44 7.43 1.53
N LEU A 101 10.34 7.86 0.65
CA LEU A 101 11.76 7.50 0.74
C LEU A 101 12.41 8.02 2.03
N ALA A 102 12.06 9.24 2.47
CA ALA A 102 12.54 9.80 3.73
C ALA A 102 11.93 9.08 4.96
N ALA A 103 10.69 8.58 4.82
CA ALA A 103 9.97 7.83 5.85
C ALA A 103 10.13 6.30 5.71
N LEU A 104 11.18 5.81 5.02
CA LEU A 104 11.35 4.39 4.69
C LEU A 104 11.18 3.46 5.90
N GLU A 105 11.78 3.83 7.02
CA GLU A 105 11.75 3.05 8.27
C GLU A 105 10.37 2.97 8.92
N GLN A 106 9.44 3.85 8.52
CA GLN A 106 8.07 3.85 8.99
C GLN A 106 7.20 2.84 8.25
N HIS A 107 7.62 2.40 7.05
CA HIS A 107 6.90 1.40 6.26
C HIS A 107 7.34 0.00 6.63
N CYS A 108 6.50 -0.73 7.37
CA CYS A 108 6.81 -2.10 7.77
C CYS A 108 5.57 -3.00 7.91
N VAL A 109 5.79 -4.28 7.67
CA VAL A 109 4.85 -5.36 8.00
C VAL A 109 5.48 -6.17 9.12
N VAL A 110 4.77 -6.31 10.23
CA VAL A 110 5.20 -7.09 11.39
C VAL A 110 4.28 -8.30 11.50
N ILE A 111 4.84 -9.48 11.28
CA ILE A 111 4.14 -10.77 11.41
C ILE A 111 4.52 -11.37 12.76
N MET A 112 3.52 -11.54 13.63
CA MET A 112 3.66 -12.06 14.99
C MET A 112 2.91 -13.40 15.13
N PRO A 113 3.20 -14.20 16.15
CA PRO A 113 2.42 -15.42 16.44
C PRO A 113 0.91 -15.17 16.61
N GLU A 114 0.55 -14.04 17.20
CA GLU A 114 -0.82 -13.66 17.54
C GLU A 114 -1.54 -12.83 16.47
N GLY A 115 -0.82 -12.33 15.46
CA GLY A 115 -1.42 -11.50 14.42
C GLY A 115 -0.43 -10.74 13.56
N VAL A 116 -0.93 -9.78 12.79
CA VAL A 116 -0.15 -8.97 11.84
C VAL A 116 -0.44 -7.50 12.03
N VAL A 117 0.59 -6.67 11.97
CA VAL A 117 0.47 -5.21 11.92
C VAL A 117 1.14 -4.70 10.65
N ILE A 118 0.41 -3.92 9.85
CA ILE A 118 0.90 -3.30 8.62
C ILE A 118 0.88 -1.79 8.80
N ASP A 119 2.05 -1.14 8.72
CA ASP A 119 2.21 0.31 8.75
C ASP A 119 2.66 0.80 7.37
N LEU A 120 1.84 1.67 6.77
CA LEU A 120 2.09 2.29 5.49
C LEU A 120 2.51 3.77 5.62
N ALA A 121 2.76 4.26 6.84
CA ALA A 121 3.08 5.64 7.23
C ALA A 121 2.04 6.72 6.88
N GLU A 122 1.35 6.58 5.74
CA GLU A 122 0.34 7.52 5.22
C GLU A 122 -1.09 7.20 5.72
N LYS A 123 -1.31 6.02 6.31
CA LYS A 123 -2.62 5.52 6.72
C LYS A 123 -2.56 4.95 8.14
N GLU A 124 -3.73 4.82 8.75
CA GLU A 124 -3.84 4.09 10.02
C GLU A 124 -3.28 2.66 9.87
N PRO A 125 -2.50 2.18 10.86
CA PRO A 125 -1.99 0.83 10.83
C PRO A 125 -3.10 -0.21 10.75
N ILE A 126 -2.94 -1.16 9.84
CA ILE A 126 -3.87 -2.28 9.71
C ILE A 126 -3.46 -3.34 10.72
N VAL A 127 -4.37 -3.71 11.61
CA VAL A 127 -4.15 -4.76 12.61
C VAL A 127 -5.05 -5.95 12.30
N LEU A 128 -4.44 -7.11 12.12
CA LEU A 128 -5.11 -8.38 11.98
C LEU A 128 -4.83 -9.21 13.22
N ASP A 129 -5.80 -9.29 14.14
CA ASP A 129 -5.72 -10.13 15.33
C ASP A 129 -6.19 -11.55 14.97
N PHE A 130 -5.31 -12.56 15.07
CA PHE A 130 -5.67 -13.92 14.68
C PHE A 130 -6.73 -14.54 15.57
N ALA A 131 -6.90 -14.06 16.81
CA ALA A 131 -7.98 -14.49 17.68
C ALA A 131 -9.35 -14.02 17.17
N ALA A 132 -9.42 -12.90 16.43
CA ALA A 132 -10.64 -12.36 15.85
C ALA A 132 -10.99 -12.94 14.47
N ILE A 133 -10.12 -13.81 13.92
CA ILE A 133 -10.29 -14.40 12.59
C ILE A 133 -10.43 -15.92 12.72
N PRO A 134 -11.56 -16.52 12.30
CA PRO A 134 -11.76 -17.95 12.41
C PRO A 134 -10.77 -18.71 11.50
N PRO A 135 -10.52 -20.01 11.74
CA PRO A 135 -9.53 -20.79 10.98
C PRO A 135 -9.70 -20.75 9.45
N GLN A 136 -10.94 -20.65 8.97
CA GLN A 136 -11.27 -20.57 7.54
C GLN A 136 -11.46 -19.13 7.02
N GLY A 137 -11.39 -18.15 7.92
CA GLY A 137 -11.64 -16.74 7.64
C GLY A 137 -10.46 -16.01 7.01
N LEU A 138 -9.30 -16.65 6.91
CA LEU A 138 -8.12 -16.07 6.26
C LEU A 138 -7.80 -16.85 4.98
N GLN A 139 -7.78 -16.17 3.84
CA GLN A 139 -7.53 -16.79 2.54
C GLN A 139 -6.66 -15.89 1.65
N VAL A 140 -5.74 -16.49 0.91
CA VAL A 140 -5.00 -15.82 -0.15
C VAL A 140 -5.77 -16.02 -1.44
N ILE A 141 -6.23 -14.94 -2.06
CA ILE A 141 -6.96 -14.97 -3.33
C ILE A 141 -6.16 -14.22 -4.39
N GLN A 142 -6.33 -14.62 -5.64
CA GLN A 142 -5.77 -13.91 -6.79
C GLN A 142 -6.92 -13.32 -7.59
N ASP A 143 -6.83 -12.03 -7.92
CA ASP A 143 -7.85 -11.38 -8.74
C ASP A 143 -7.62 -11.61 -10.25
N GLN A 144 -8.56 -11.13 -11.06
CA GLN A 144 -8.51 -11.28 -12.53
C GLN A 144 -7.29 -10.61 -13.17
N ASN A 145 -6.66 -9.64 -12.47
CA ASN A 145 -5.46 -8.94 -12.91
C ASN A 145 -4.18 -9.60 -12.38
N ALA A 146 -4.28 -10.83 -11.88
CA ALA A 146 -3.21 -11.58 -11.24
C ALA A 146 -2.65 -10.92 -9.96
N ASN A 147 -3.34 -9.93 -9.38
CA ASN A 147 -2.93 -9.35 -8.11
C ASN A 147 -3.33 -10.26 -6.96
N VAL A 148 -2.39 -10.48 -6.05
CA VAL A 148 -2.63 -11.30 -4.87
C VAL A 148 -3.21 -10.43 -3.77
N LYS A 149 -4.30 -10.88 -3.16
CA LYS A 149 -5.02 -10.20 -2.07
C LYS A 149 -5.22 -11.16 -0.90
N LEU A 150 -5.24 -10.61 0.30
CA LEU A 150 -5.58 -11.33 1.52
C LEU A 150 -7.04 -11.04 1.87
N ARG A 151 -7.88 -12.06 1.74
CA ARG A 151 -9.26 -12.05 2.21
C ARG A 151 -9.29 -12.40 3.69
N VAL A 152 -9.93 -11.55 4.47
CA VAL A 152 -10.14 -11.70 5.91
C VAL A 152 -11.64 -11.63 6.19
N ILE A 153 -12.17 -12.63 6.87
CA ILE A 153 -13.56 -12.70 7.34
C ILE A 153 -13.50 -12.64 8.86
N ASP A 154 -14.12 -11.61 9.43
CA ASP A 154 -14.17 -11.39 10.88
C ASP A 154 -15.11 -12.40 11.55
N ALA A 155 -14.70 -12.99 12.68
CA ALA A 155 -15.48 -14.01 13.38
C ALA A 155 -16.79 -13.48 13.98
N TYR A 156 -16.81 -12.22 14.41
CA TYR A 156 -17.92 -11.62 15.13
C TYR A 156 -18.92 -10.95 14.17
N SER A 157 -18.39 -10.22 13.19
CA SER A 157 -19.23 -9.44 12.27
C SER A 157 -19.56 -10.18 10.97
N GLY A 158 -18.83 -11.25 10.64
CA GLY A 158 -18.92 -11.93 9.35
C GLY A 158 -18.52 -11.05 8.17
N GLN A 159 -18.00 -9.85 8.41
CA GLN A 159 -17.61 -8.92 7.35
C GLN A 159 -16.36 -9.41 6.65
N GLU A 160 -16.43 -9.44 5.32
CA GLU A 160 -15.28 -9.69 4.46
C GLU A 160 -14.52 -8.39 4.22
N ARG A 161 -13.21 -8.41 4.45
CA ARG A 161 -12.26 -7.37 4.09
C ARG A 161 -11.19 -7.96 3.20
N GLN A 162 -10.80 -7.22 2.17
CA GLN A 162 -9.71 -7.59 1.28
C GLN A 162 -8.57 -6.61 1.45
N TYR A 163 -7.37 -7.14 1.66
CA TYR A 163 -6.15 -6.37 1.83
C TYR A 163 -5.20 -6.65 0.66
N GLU A 164 -4.72 -5.60 0.05
CA GLU A 164 -3.68 -5.64 -0.97
C GLU A 164 -2.38 -5.10 -0.35
N LEU A 165 -1.31 -5.88 -0.44
CA LEU A 165 0.01 -5.44 -0.03
C LEU A 165 0.70 -4.78 -1.20
N ASP A 166 1.26 -3.62 -0.91
CA ASP A 166 2.02 -2.83 -1.87
C ASP A 166 3.32 -3.56 -2.25
N GLN A 167 3.72 -3.45 -3.52
CA GLN A 167 4.94 -4.05 -4.08
C GLN A 167 6.21 -3.51 -3.40
N ARG A 168 6.12 -2.40 -2.65
CA ARG A 168 7.22 -1.92 -1.81
C ARG A 168 7.69 -2.96 -0.78
N PHE A 169 6.89 -3.95 -0.40
CA PHE A 169 7.30 -5.03 0.51
C PHE A 169 7.84 -6.27 -0.22
N GLY A 170 8.09 -6.18 -1.53
CA GLY A 170 8.54 -7.29 -2.36
C GLY A 170 7.37 -8.02 -3.01
N LYS A 171 7.41 -9.36 -3.03
CA LYS A 171 6.35 -10.18 -3.63
C LYS A 171 5.23 -10.40 -2.61
N PRO A 172 4.00 -9.91 -2.83
CA PRO A 172 2.92 -10.02 -1.86
C PRO A 172 2.45 -11.46 -1.63
N GLY A 173 2.55 -12.34 -2.64
CA GLY A 173 2.16 -13.76 -2.53
C GLY A 173 2.86 -14.50 -1.38
N PRO A 174 4.20 -14.61 -1.39
CA PRO A 174 4.95 -15.25 -0.30
C PRO A 174 4.69 -14.64 1.08
N LEU A 175 4.48 -13.32 1.17
CA LEU A 175 4.14 -12.67 2.44
C LEU A 175 2.76 -13.09 2.95
N PHE A 176 1.76 -13.13 2.08
CA PHE A 176 0.43 -13.59 2.47
C PHE A 176 0.39 -15.07 2.81
N GLU A 177 1.17 -15.90 2.12
CA GLU A 177 1.33 -17.32 2.48
C GLU A 177 1.96 -17.49 3.86
N GLN A 178 2.98 -16.68 4.22
CA GLN A 178 3.55 -16.68 5.56
C GLN A 178 2.53 -16.27 6.63
N ILE A 179 1.72 -15.25 6.35
CA ILE A 179 0.65 -14.80 7.26
C ILE A 179 -0.38 -15.91 7.46
N LEU A 180 -0.80 -16.58 6.38
CA LEU A 180 -1.72 -17.72 6.43
C LEU A 180 -1.14 -18.87 7.24
N GLN A 181 0.12 -19.23 7.01
CA GLN A 181 0.81 -20.29 7.74
C GLN A 181 0.86 -19.97 9.25
N ARG A 182 1.16 -18.72 9.63
CA ARG A 182 1.18 -18.30 11.03
C ARG A 182 -0.20 -18.35 11.69
N HIS A 183 -1.24 -17.95 10.98
CA HIS A 183 -2.62 -18.07 11.45
C HIS A 183 -3.04 -19.54 11.67
N GLN A 184 -2.68 -20.44 10.75
CA GLN A 184 -2.92 -21.87 10.92
C GLN A 184 -2.19 -22.44 12.13
N MET A 185 -0.91 -22.07 12.33
CA MET A 185 -0.13 -22.49 13.50
C MET A 185 -0.74 -21.98 14.81
N PHE A 186 -1.22 -20.74 14.85
CA PHE A 186 -1.89 -20.16 16.01
C PHE A 186 -3.13 -20.98 16.42
N HIS A 187 -3.98 -21.33 15.45
CA HIS A 187 -5.17 -22.14 15.72
C HIS A 187 -4.84 -23.58 16.10
N GLN A 188 -3.81 -24.20 15.49
CA GLN A 188 -3.36 -25.54 15.87
C GLN A 188 -2.85 -25.58 17.32
N ALA A 189 -2.06 -24.57 17.73
CA ALA A 189 -1.55 -24.48 19.10
C ALA A 189 -2.66 -24.34 20.14
N ASN A 190 -3.75 -23.66 19.79
CA ASN A 190 -4.92 -23.44 20.66
C ASN A 190 -5.93 -24.60 20.64
N GLN A 191 -5.78 -25.60 19.77
CA GLN A 191 -6.64 -26.80 19.70
C GLN A 191 -6.13 -27.99 20.53
N VAL A 192 -4.92 -27.91 21.09
CA VAL A 192 -4.35 -28.99 21.92
C VAL A 192 -5.04 -29.01 23.30
N PRO A 193 -5.76 -30.08 23.67
CA PRO A 193 -6.39 -30.18 24.99
C PRO A 193 -5.29 -30.32 26.04
N GLY A 194 -5.11 -29.29 26.88
CA GLY A 194 -4.18 -29.33 28.02
C GLY A 194 -3.24 -28.13 28.17
N ASN A 195 -3.09 -27.29 27.14
CA ASN A 195 -2.36 -26.03 27.29
C ASN A 195 -3.34 -24.92 27.68
N GLN A 196 -3.36 -24.56 28.96
CA GLN A 196 -3.92 -23.28 29.39
C GLN A 196 -3.20 -22.15 28.63
N PRO A 197 -3.93 -21.15 28.12
CA PRO A 197 -3.29 -20.01 27.49
C PRO A 197 -2.40 -19.31 28.52
N LEU A 198 -1.11 -19.13 28.20
CA LEU A 198 -0.15 -18.35 28.96
C LEU A 198 -0.50 -16.86 28.85
N TYR A 199 -1.59 -16.43 29.50
CA TYR A 199 -1.84 -15.03 29.81
C TYR A 199 -1.76 -14.85 31.34
N PRO A 200 -0.74 -14.15 31.86
CA PRO A 200 -0.80 -13.61 33.21
C PRO A 200 -1.57 -12.29 33.13
N GLY A 201 -2.82 -12.24 33.58
CA GLY A 201 -3.52 -10.95 33.68
C GLY A 201 -5.03 -11.06 33.74
N GLY A 202 -5.54 -11.41 34.91
CA GLY A 202 -6.96 -11.31 35.24
C GLY A 202 -7.12 -11.36 36.75
N VAL A 203 -6.87 -10.22 37.39
CA VAL A 203 -7.13 -10.01 38.82
C VAL A 203 -8.60 -10.32 39.09
N GLN A 204 -8.85 -11.27 39.98
CA GLN A 204 -10.18 -11.52 40.52
C GLN A 204 -10.62 -10.29 41.33
N ALA A 205 -11.77 -9.74 40.99
CA ALA A 205 -12.59 -8.89 41.85
C ALA A 205 -13.96 -9.55 41.99
#